data_AF-A0A285NLH6-F1
#
_entry.id   AF-A0A285NLH6-F1
#
_cell.length_a   1.000
_cell.length_b   1.000
_cell.length_c   1.000
_cell.angle_alpha   90.00
_cell.angle_beta   90.00
_cell.angle_gamma   90.00
#
_symmetry.space_group_name_H-M   'P 1'
#
loop_
_entity.id
_entity.type
_entity.pdbx_description
1 polymer ?
#
loop_
_entity_poly.entity_id
_entity_poly.type
_entity_poly.pdbx_seq_one_letter_code
_entity_poly.pdbx_strand_id
1 'polypeptide(L)'
;MMEVGSWLWKLSFMFHVISNAAFFGISFVFTFGDEEILKEKIVKRYLKLAFTFVLITGATGILLLSILTMSGMDDLTANPVGQSALVMILGYLIVLFIISLALIYKGGEAGTYKKLFGIMFFSYLFVYVIRVYLTT
;
A
#
# COMPACT_ATOMS: atom_id res chain seq x y z
N MET A 1 -7.17 26.19 15.56
CA MET A 1 -6.15 25.53 14.70
C MET A 1 -5.88 24.08 15.09
N MET A 2 -5.88 23.70 16.38
CA MET A 2 -5.75 22.29 16.82
C MET A 2 -6.88 21.36 16.34
N GLU A 3 -8.14 21.84 16.24
CA GLU A 3 -9.27 21.02 15.78
C GLU A 3 -9.18 20.64 14.29
N VAL A 4 -8.71 21.59 13.45
CA VAL A 4 -8.54 21.38 12.01
C VAL A 4 -7.34 20.47 11.69
N GLY A 5 -6.32 20.43 12.54
CA GLY A 5 -5.28 19.40 12.46
C GLY A 5 -5.80 18.02 12.88
N SER A 6 -6.61 17.96 13.95
CA SER A 6 -7.10 16.71 14.53
C SER A 6 -8.08 15.96 13.63
N TRP A 7 -9.09 16.63 13.07
CA TRP A 7 -10.06 15.97 12.17
C TRP A 7 -9.39 15.50 10.87
N LEU A 8 -8.49 16.30 10.27
CA LEU A 8 -7.80 15.99 9.02
C LEU A 8 -6.93 14.76 9.22
N TRP A 9 -6.18 14.70 10.33
CA TRP A 9 -5.41 13.52 10.70
C TRP A 9 -6.29 12.27 10.82
N LYS A 10 -7.43 12.34 11.52
CA LYS A 10 -8.36 11.21 11.67
C LYS A 10 -8.91 10.74 10.32
N LEU A 11 -9.34 11.68 9.48
CA LEU A 11 -9.91 11.38 8.16
C LEU A 11 -8.87 10.75 7.23
N SER A 12 -7.65 11.31 7.20
CA SER A 12 -6.53 10.74 6.44
C SER A 12 -6.14 9.37 6.95
N PHE A 13 -6.12 9.16 8.27
CA PHE A 13 -5.86 7.87 8.87
C PHE A 13 -6.93 6.84 8.48
N MET A 14 -8.21 7.20 8.57
CA MET A 14 -9.31 6.32 8.15
C MET A 14 -9.18 5.93 6.67
N PHE A 15 -8.97 6.90 5.79
CA PHE A 15 -8.78 6.61 4.37
C PHE A 15 -7.56 5.72 4.11
N HIS A 16 -6.44 6.00 4.77
CA HIS A 16 -5.22 5.23 4.67
C HIS A 16 -5.43 3.76 5.07
N VAL A 17 -6.11 3.52 6.19
CA VAL A 17 -6.38 2.16 6.69
C VAL A 17 -7.34 1.42 5.76
N ILE A 18 -8.43 2.08 5.32
CA ILE A 18 -9.43 1.46 4.44
C ILE A 18 -8.83 1.15 3.07
N SER A 19 -8.08 2.07 2.48
CA SER A 19 -7.44 1.85 1.17
C SER A 19 -6.39 0.74 1.25
N ASN A 20 -5.61 0.69 2.33
CA ASN A 20 -4.67 -0.42 2.56
C ASN A 20 -5.37 -1.76 2.70
N ALA A 21 -6.44 -1.85 3.50
CA ALA A 21 -7.19 -3.08 3.66
C ALA A 21 -7.80 -3.55 2.33
N ALA A 22 -8.36 -2.63 1.54
CA ALA A 22 -8.92 -2.93 0.24
C ALA A 22 -7.84 -3.44 -0.75
N PHE A 23 -6.69 -2.76 -0.82
CA PHE A 23 -5.56 -3.20 -1.64
C PHE A 23 -5.03 -4.57 -1.20
N PHE A 24 -4.87 -4.78 0.10
CA PHE A 24 -4.41 -6.05 0.66
C PHE A 24 -5.39 -7.19 0.37
N GLY A 25 -6.70 -6.95 0.50
CA GLY A 25 -7.73 -7.92 0.17
C GLY A 25 -7.74 -8.28 -1.32
N ILE A 26 -7.63 -7.29 -2.22
CA ILE A 26 -7.55 -7.56 -3.66
C ILE A 26 -6.28 -8.37 -3.97
N SER A 27 -5.12 -7.95 -3.46
CA SER A 27 -3.88 -8.66 -3.75
C SER A 27 -3.88 -10.08 -3.17
N PHE A 28 -4.45 -10.31 -1.99
CA PHE A 28 -4.67 -11.64 -1.42
C PHE A 28 -5.52 -12.53 -2.35
N VAL A 29 -6.71 -12.06 -2.73
CA VAL A 29 -7.66 -12.83 -3.57
C VAL A 29 -7.01 -13.20 -4.90
N PHE A 30 -6.30 -12.27 -5.55
CA PHE A 30 -5.65 -12.54 -6.84
C PHE A 30 -4.35 -13.35 -6.73
N THR A 31 -3.76 -13.44 -5.54
CA THR A 31 -2.57 -14.28 -5.28
C THR A 31 -2.97 -15.74 -5.03
N PHE A 32 -3.99 -15.98 -4.21
CA PHE A 32 -4.35 -17.32 -3.76
C PHE A 32 -5.61 -17.90 -4.41
N GLY A 33 -6.42 -17.06 -5.06
CA GLY A 33 -7.63 -17.48 -5.74
C GLY A 33 -7.37 -18.33 -6.99
N ASP A 34 -8.46 -18.90 -7.49
CA ASP A 34 -8.49 -19.72 -8.71
C ASP A 34 -8.03 -18.90 -9.94
N GLU A 35 -7.39 -19.56 -10.90
CA GLU A 35 -7.01 -18.92 -12.17
C GLU A 35 -8.21 -18.43 -12.98
N GLU A 36 -9.42 -18.94 -12.73
CA GLU A 36 -10.64 -18.44 -13.39
C GLU A 36 -10.90 -16.94 -13.12
N ILE A 37 -10.48 -16.42 -11.97
CA ILE A 37 -10.60 -14.98 -11.64
C ILE A 37 -9.58 -14.13 -12.41
N LEU A 38 -8.59 -14.77 -13.03
CA LEU A 38 -7.50 -14.14 -13.78
C LEU A 38 -7.85 -13.86 -15.26
N LYS A 39 -9.14 -14.00 -15.64
CA LYS A 39 -9.64 -13.56 -16.95
C LYS A 39 -9.30 -12.08 -17.17
N GLU A 40 -8.70 -11.77 -18.31
CA GLU A 40 -8.07 -10.47 -18.59
C GLU A 40 -8.95 -9.26 -18.26
N LYS A 41 -10.24 -9.29 -18.64
CA LYS A 41 -11.19 -8.20 -18.37
C LYS A 41 -11.42 -7.97 -16.87
N ILE A 42 -11.48 -9.06 -16.10
CA ILE A 42 -11.67 -9.03 -14.64
C ILE A 42 -10.39 -8.49 -14.00
N VAL A 43 -9.23 -9.09 -14.32
CA VAL A 43 -7.92 -8.66 -13.80
C VAL A 43 -7.66 -7.19 -14.05
N LYS A 44 -7.84 -6.70 -15.29
CA LYS A 44 -7.60 -5.29 -15.61
C LYS A 44 -8.51 -4.34 -14.83
N ARG A 45 -9.74 -4.73 -14.53
CA ARG A 45 -10.63 -3.94 -13.67
C ARG A 45 -10.11 -3.88 -12.23
N TYR A 46 -9.74 -5.02 -11.66
CA TYR A 46 -9.24 -5.08 -10.29
C TYR A 46 -7.83 -4.49 -10.13
N LEU A 47 -6.98 -4.56 -11.15
CA LEU A 47 -5.70 -3.84 -11.18
C LEU A 47 -5.90 -2.32 -11.12
N LYS A 48 -6.85 -1.78 -11.89
CA LYS A 48 -7.17 -0.34 -11.82
C LYS A 48 -7.68 0.05 -10.44
N LEU A 49 -8.57 -0.75 -9.84
CA LEU A 49 -9.05 -0.52 -8.47
C LEU A 49 -7.92 -0.59 -7.44
N ALA A 50 -7.09 -1.64 -7.50
CA ALA A 50 -5.92 -1.80 -6.64
C ALA A 50 -4.97 -0.61 -6.78
N PHE A 51 -4.74 -0.12 -8.00
CA PHE A 51 -3.91 1.05 -8.25
C PHE A 51 -4.51 2.31 -7.63
N THR A 52 -5.82 2.53 -7.78
CA THR A 52 -6.49 3.65 -7.11
C THR A 52 -6.32 3.59 -5.59
N PHE A 53 -6.47 2.41 -4.98
CA PHE A 53 -6.25 2.26 -3.53
C PHE A 53 -4.81 2.50 -3.12
N VAL A 54 -3.82 2.03 -3.89
CA VAL A 54 -2.40 2.33 -3.65
C VAL A 54 -2.17 3.84 -3.70
N LEU A 55 -2.71 4.55 -4.70
CA LEU A 55 -2.57 6.01 -4.78
C LEU A 55 -3.22 6.73 -3.59
N ILE A 56 -4.41 6.30 -3.14
CA ILE A 56 -5.06 6.86 -1.96
C ILE A 56 -4.22 6.62 -0.71
N THR A 57 -3.69 5.39 -0.53
CA THR A 57 -2.76 5.08 0.56
C THR A 57 -1.54 5.98 0.53
N GLY A 58 -0.90 6.14 -0.64
CA GLY A 58 0.29 6.96 -0.80
C GLY A 58 0.02 8.41 -0.44
N ALA A 59 -1.05 9.01 -0.99
CA ALA A 59 -1.43 10.39 -0.72
C ALA A 59 -1.76 10.63 0.76
N THR A 60 -2.55 9.73 1.37
CA THR A 60 -2.90 9.83 2.79
C THR A 60 -1.69 9.56 3.70
N GLY A 61 -0.80 8.65 3.31
CA GLY A 61 0.43 8.34 4.04
C GLY A 61 1.41 9.53 4.05
N ILE A 62 1.60 10.18 2.90
CA ILE A 62 2.39 11.41 2.81
C ILE A 62 1.79 12.50 3.71
N LEU A 63 0.47 12.70 3.66
CA LEU A 63 -0.18 13.72 4.48
C LEU A 63 -0.04 13.44 5.99
N LEU A 64 -0.20 12.18 6.40
CA LEU A 64 0.02 11.76 7.79
C LEU A 64 1.47 11.98 8.23
N LEU A 65 2.44 11.63 7.37
CA LEU A 65 3.86 11.86 7.62
C LEU A 65 4.16 13.36 7.77
N SER A 66 3.61 14.21 6.88
CA SER A 66 3.80 15.66 6.97
C SER A 66 3.26 16.25 8.29
N ILE A 67 2.13 15.74 8.79
CA ILE A 67 1.58 16.16 10.10
C ILE A 67 2.48 15.67 11.24
N LEU A 68 3.02 14.46 11.16
CA LEU A 68 3.94 13.90 12.16
C LEU A 68 5.29 14.65 12.18
N THR A 69 5.84 15.03 11.03
CA THR A 69 7.07 15.82 10.97
C THR A 69 6.89 17.23 11.54
N MET A 70 5.70 17.84 11.36
CA MET A 70 5.38 19.13 12.00
C MET A 70 5.24 19.05 13.52
N SER A 71 5.08 17.85 14.09
CA SER A 71 4.93 17.63 15.54
C SER A 71 6.23 17.15 16.22
N GLY A 72 7.38 17.27 15.56
CA GLY A 72 8.71 17.05 16.16
C GLY A 72 9.28 15.64 15.97
N MET A 73 8.88 14.95 14.89
CA MET A 73 9.49 13.68 14.49
C MET A 73 10.83 13.95 13.78
N ASP A 74 11.80 14.51 14.50
CA ASP A 74 12.98 15.16 13.92
C ASP A 74 14.06 14.19 13.43
N ASP A 75 13.96 12.89 13.76
CA ASP A 75 14.95 11.89 13.33
C ASP A 75 14.33 10.61 12.77
N LEU A 76 14.17 10.58 11.43
CA LEU A 76 13.62 9.43 10.70
C LEU A 76 14.50 8.18 10.77
N THR A 77 15.78 8.29 11.11
CA THR A 77 16.72 7.16 11.07
C THR A 77 17.10 6.67 12.46
N ALA A 78 17.03 7.51 13.49
CA ALA A 78 17.45 7.13 14.85
C ALA A 78 16.33 6.58 15.74
N ASN A 79 15.06 6.89 15.48
CA ASN A 79 13.96 6.39 16.31
C ASN A 79 13.13 5.29 15.62
N PRO A 80 12.57 4.32 16.37
CA PRO A 80 11.86 3.18 15.77
C PRO A 80 10.62 3.55 14.95
N VAL A 81 9.94 4.65 15.30
CA VAL A 81 8.77 5.16 14.55
C VAL A 81 9.20 5.67 13.18
N GLY A 82 10.30 6.42 13.11
CA GLY A 82 10.92 6.92 11.88
C GLY A 82 11.41 5.78 10.99
N GLN A 83 12.09 4.79 11.57
CA GLN A 83 12.53 3.60 10.83
C GLN A 83 11.34 2.81 10.26
N SER A 84 10.27 2.67 11.04
CA SER A 84 9.01 2.09 10.56
C SER A 84 8.43 2.88 9.38
N ALA A 85 8.43 4.21 9.44
CA ALA A 85 7.99 5.06 8.33
C ALA A 85 8.83 4.84 7.06
N LEU A 86 10.16 4.75 7.19
CA LEU A 86 11.06 4.47 6.06
C LEU A 86 10.78 3.10 5.42
N VAL A 87 10.59 2.06 6.23
CA VAL A 87 10.23 0.71 5.75
C VAL A 87 8.89 0.74 5.00
N MET A 88 7.90 1.45 5.53
CA MET A 88 6.60 1.64 4.88
C MET A 88 6.73 2.36 3.53
N ILE A 89 7.55 3.41 3.44
CA ILE A 89 7.81 4.14 2.18
C ILE A 89 8.48 3.22 1.15
N LEU A 90 9.51 2.47 1.54
CA LEU A 90 10.20 1.53 0.64
C LEU A 90 9.23 0.47 0.12
N GLY A 91 8.42 -0.12 1.00
CA GLY A 91 7.38 -1.07 0.65
C GLY A 91 6.37 -0.51 -0.34
N TYR A 92 5.89 0.71 -0.08
CA TYR A 92 4.98 1.42 -0.97
C TYR A 92 5.59 1.65 -2.36
N LEU A 93 6.86 2.07 -2.44
CA LEU A 93 7.55 2.29 -3.73
C LEU A 93 7.69 0.99 -4.53
N ILE A 94 8.02 -0.12 -3.88
CA ILE A 94 8.08 -1.43 -4.51
C ILE A 94 6.71 -1.80 -5.08
N VAL A 95 5.65 -1.70 -4.27
CA VAL A 95 4.29 -2.00 -4.74
C VAL A 95 3.85 -1.09 -5.88
N LEU A 96 4.12 0.21 -5.79
CA LEU A 96 3.78 1.18 -6.83
C LEU A 96 4.48 0.84 -8.16
N PHE A 97 5.74 0.41 -8.09
CA PHE A 97 6.48 -0.05 -9.26
C PHE A 97 5.86 -1.31 -9.87
N ILE A 98 5.60 -2.35 -9.06
CA ILE A 98 5.05 -3.63 -9.53
C ILE A 98 3.63 -3.45 -10.10
N ILE A 99 2.77 -2.66 -9.45
CA ILE A 99 1.42 -2.42 -9.97
C ILE A 99 1.43 -1.61 -11.27
N SER A 100 2.38 -0.68 -11.42
CA SER A 100 2.57 0.07 -12.66
C SER A 100 2.98 -0.85 -13.80
N LEU A 101 3.91 -1.78 -13.55
CA LEU A 101 4.27 -2.84 -14.49
C LEU A 101 3.06 -3.72 -14.87
N ALA A 102 2.26 -4.11 -13.87
CA ALA A 102 1.07 -4.93 -14.11
C ALA A 102 0.01 -4.20 -14.96
N LEU A 103 -0.14 -2.88 -14.82
CA LEU A 103 -1.06 -2.06 -15.61
C LEU A 103 -0.65 -1.93 -17.08
N ILE A 104 0.66 -1.81 -17.36
CA ILE A 104 1.17 -1.69 -18.74
C ILE A 104 1.36 -3.05 -19.42
N TYR A 105 1.38 -4.13 -18.65
CA TYR A 105 1.48 -5.49 -19.20
C TYR A 105 0.29 -5.79 -20.11
N LYS A 106 0.58 -6.05 -21.39
CA LYS A 106 -0.43 -6.21 -22.44
C LYS A 106 -1.16 -7.56 -22.43
N GLY A 107 -0.82 -8.46 -21.50
CA GLY A 107 -1.53 -9.71 -21.29
C GLY A 107 -1.06 -10.84 -22.21
N GLY A 108 -1.25 -12.08 -21.73
CA GLY A 108 -0.94 -13.32 -22.45
C GLY A 108 -1.05 -14.55 -21.53
N GLU A 109 -0.58 -14.44 -20.29
CA GLU A 109 -0.57 -15.55 -19.32
C GLU A 109 -1.16 -15.14 -17.96
N ALA A 110 -2.22 -15.83 -17.53
CA ALA A 110 -2.85 -15.64 -16.21
C ALA A 110 -1.83 -15.79 -15.06
N GLY A 111 -0.92 -16.77 -15.18
CA GLY A 111 0.12 -17.02 -14.19
C GLY A 111 1.05 -15.82 -13.95
N THR A 112 1.27 -14.96 -14.95
CA THR A 112 2.08 -13.74 -14.78
C THR A 112 1.37 -12.73 -13.89
N TYR A 113 0.06 -12.52 -14.07
CA TYR A 113 -0.71 -11.65 -13.18
C TYR A 113 -0.74 -12.18 -11.74
N LYS A 114 -0.91 -13.51 -11.56
CA LYS A 114 -0.87 -14.14 -10.24
C LYS A 114 0.45 -13.88 -9.52
N LYS A 115 1.58 -14.01 -10.22
CA LYS A 115 2.92 -13.69 -9.68
C LYS A 115 3.05 -12.23 -9.30
N LEU A 116 2.59 -11.31 -10.14
CA LEU A 116 2.64 -9.86 -9.86
C LEU A 116 1.80 -9.49 -8.63
N PHE A 117 0.58 -10.03 -8.53
CA PHE A 117 -0.24 -9.88 -7.31
C PHE A 117 0.41 -10.50 -6.09
N GLY A 118 1.05 -11.66 -6.24
CA GLY A 118 1.81 -12.31 -5.17
C GLY A 118 2.96 -11.45 -4.66
N ILE A 119 3.77 -10.90 -5.56
CA ILE A 119 4.86 -9.98 -5.19
C ILE A 119 4.28 -8.78 -4.42
N MET A 120 3.23 -8.15 -4.94
CA MET A 120 2.58 -7.03 -4.26
C MET A 120 2.09 -7.39 -2.85
N PHE A 121 1.40 -8.53 -2.73
CA PHE A 121 0.85 -9.02 -1.46
C PHE A 121 1.96 -9.29 -0.43
N PHE A 122 2.98 -10.07 -0.81
CA PHE A 122 4.06 -10.43 0.10
C PHE A 122 4.97 -9.25 0.45
N SER A 123 5.23 -8.34 -0.49
CA SER A 123 5.95 -7.09 -0.18
C SER A 123 5.19 -6.26 0.86
N TYR A 124 3.87 -6.13 0.72
CA TYR A 124 3.05 -5.43 1.72
C TYR A 124 3.06 -6.15 3.07
N LEU A 125 2.85 -7.47 3.09
CA LEU A 125 2.84 -8.26 4.31
C LEU A 125 4.16 -8.14 5.08
N PHE A 126 5.28 -8.26 4.39
CA PHE A 126 6.62 -8.16 4.98
C PHE A 126 6.87 -6.78 5.63
N VAL A 127 6.45 -5.72 4.95
CA VAL A 127 6.53 -4.35 5.48
C VAL A 127 5.73 -4.19 6.77
N TYR A 128 4.52 -4.74 6.83
CA TYR A 128 3.71 -4.71 8.05
C TYR A 128 4.32 -5.54 9.19
N VAL A 129 4.92 -6.70 8.89
CA VAL A 129 5.63 -7.51 9.90
C VAL A 129 6.81 -6.74 10.49
N ILE A 130 7.64 -6.12 9.65
CA ILE A 130 8.76 -5.29 10.13
C ILE A 130 8.24 -4.10 10.94
N ARG A 131 7.19 -3.43 10.47
CA ARG A 131 6.58 -2.31 11.20
C ARG A 131 6.18 -2.74 12.61
N VAL A 132 5.46 -3.85 12.74
CA VAL A 132 5.06 -4.38 14.06
C VAL A 132 6.28 -4.63 14.93
N TYR A 133 7.32 -5.28 14.40
CA TYR A 133 8.57 -5.52 15.14
C TYR A 133 9.26 -4.22 15.60
N LEU A 134 9.24 -3.15 14.79
CA LEU A 134 9.87 -1.87 15.15
C LEU A 134 9.05 -1.02 16.13
N THR A 135 7.74 -1.19 16.18
CA THR A 135 6.85 -0.32 16.98
C THR A 135 6.27 -0.97 18.23
N THR A 136 6.59 -2.24 18.50
CA THR A 136 6.16 -3.00 19.69
C THR A 136 7.35 -3.25 20.60
#